data_AF-A0A0Q0F6F1-F1
#
_entry.id   AF-A0A0Q0F6F1-F1
#
_cell.length_a   1.000
_cell.length_b   1.000
_cell.length_c   1.000
_cell.angle_alpha   90.00
_cell.angle_beta   90.00
_cell.angle_gamma   90.00
#
_symmetry.space_group_name_H-M   'P 1'
#
loop_
_entity.id
_entity.type
_entity.pdbx_description
1 polymer ?
#
loop_
_entity_poly.entity_id
_entity_poly.type
_entity_poly.pdbx_seq_one_letter_code
_entity_poly.pdbx_strand_id
1 'polypeptide(L)'
;METLVDRALAFGRLARNEKGGCPEYLSYVMEIGYLCRLRGIETITLTDAHELPEGIMTNRRKGSRDNIVRWTPRLRAAWEGAKAYRAKVWASKSTVVPIRPDRRYIIVASHGGALRKSSLDTAWQRFITSAIEDGTIMAEQRFGLHDLKRRGITDTVGNRADKQEASGHRDGAMMDVYDLSLPLVNASRT
;
A
#
# COMPACT_ATOMS: atom_id res chain seq x y z
N MET A 1 -6.04 -2.29 10.32
CA MET A 1 -4.93 -2.22 9.35
C MET A 1 -3.68 -2.86 9.93
N GLU A 2 -3.20 -2.38 11.08
CA GLU A 2 -2.01 -2.88 11.78
C GLU A 2 -1.99 -4.41 11.94
N THR A 3 -3.04 -5.01 12.51
CA THR A 3 -3.17 -6.48 12.67
C THR A 3 -2.95 -7.26 11.37
N LEU A 4 -3.45 -6.77 10.24
CA LEU A 4 -3.27 -7.44 8.95
C LEU A 4 -1.86 -7.24 8.39
N VAL A 5 -1.23 -6.08 8.64
CA VAL A 5 0.18 -5.88 8.25
C VAL A 5 1.07 -6.81 9.06
N ASP A 6 0.87 -6.89 10.38
CA ASP A 6 1.66 -7.76 11.26
C ASP A 6 1.52 -9.22 10.84
N ARG A 7 0.29 -9.65 10.52
CA ARG A 7 0.06 -10.97 9.93
C ARG A 7 0.81 -11.13 8.60
N ALA A 8 0.71 -10.19 7.68
CA ALA A 8 1.41 -10.28 6.39
C ALA A 8 2.94 -10.32 6.55
N LEU A 9 3.50 -9.61 7.53
CA LEU A 9 4.93 -9.64 7.87
C LEU A 9 5.35 -11.00 8.43
N ALA A 10 4.58 -11.56 9.37
CA ALA A 10 4.86 -12.86 9.95
C ALA A 10 4.70 -13.99 8.92
N PHE A 11 3.57 -14.02 8.22
CA PHE A 11 3.23 -15.07 7.25
C PHE A 11 4.00 -14.95 5.94
N GLY A 12 4.54 -13.77 5.64
CA GLY A 12 5.44 -13.53 4.51
C GLY A 12 6.82 -14.21 4.65
N ARG A 13 7.19 -14.62 5.87
CA ARG A 13 8.45 -15.30 6.19
C ARG A 13 8.36 -16.82 6.21
N LEU A 14 7.14 -17.35 6.08
CA LEU A 14 6.90 -18.79 6.08
C LEU A 14 7.44 -19.47 4.82
N ALA A 15 7.67 -20.77 4.90
CA ALA A 15 8.18 -21.53 3.77
C ALA A 15 7.15 -21.58 2.63
N ARG A 16 7.65 -21.82 1.41
CA ARG A 16 6.78 -21.99 0.24
C ARG A 16 5.84 -23.18 0.48
N ASN A 17 4.53 -22.95 0.40
CA ASN A 17 3.42 -23.88 0.67
C ASN A 17 3.07 -24.14 2.14
N GLU A 18 3.69 -23.42 3.07
CA GLU A 18 3.25 -23.45 4.46
C GLU A 18 1.84 -22.85 4.59
N LYS A 19 1.00 -23.44 5.46
CA LYS A 19 -0.40 -23.06 5.59
C LYS A 19 -0.53 -21.60 6.01
N GLY A 20 -1.36 -20.86 5.27
CA GLY A 20 -1.61 -19.43 5.48
C GLY A 20 -0.51 -18.49 4.96
N GLY A 21 0.61 -19.03 4.49
CA GLY A 21 1.72 -18.25 3.95
C GLY A 21 1.29 -17.31 2.84
N CYS A 22 1.89 -16.12 2.80
CA CYS A 22 1.65 -15.12 1.78
C CYS A 22 2.96 -14.64 1.16
N PRO A 23 2.93 -13.96 0.00
CA PRO A 23 4.15 -13.36 -0.54
C PRO A 23 4.71 -12.30 0.41
N GLU A 24 6.01 -12.35 0.69
CA GLU A 24 6.71 -11.42 1.58
C GLU A 24 6.49 -9.94 1.21
N TYR A 25 6.41 -9.63 -0.09
CA TYR A 25 6.15 -8.28 -0.58
C TYR A 25 4.79 -7.69 -0.17
N LEU A 26 3.82 -8.53 0.23
CA LEU A 26 2.44 -8.11 0.44
C LEU A 26 2.33 -7.12 1.61
N SER A 27 3.11 -7.33 2.67
CA SER A 27 3.21 -6.41 3.81
C SER A 27 3.63 -5.00 3.38
N TYR A 28 4.65 -4.89 2.53
CA TYR A 28 5.12 -3.60 2.01
C TYR A 28 4.10 -2.95 1.07
N VAL A 29 3.40 -3.74 0.24
CA VAL A 29 2.30 -3.22 -0.60
C VAL A 29 1.18 -2.65 0.27
N MET A 30 0.85 -3.33 1.37
CA MET A 30 -0.18 -2.89 2.31
C MET A 30 0.20 -1.58 3.00
N GLU A 31 1.39 -1.53 3.59
CA GLU A 31 1.90 -0.34 4.28
C GLU A 31 2.02 0.86 3.33
N ILE A 32 2.73 0.71 2.21
CA ILE A 32 2.94 1.82 1.26
C ILE A 32 1.61 2.25 0.64
N GLY A 33 0.75 1.30 0.26
CA GLY A 33 -0.56 1.60 -0.32
C GLY A 33 -1.46 2.38 0.63
N TYR A 34 -1.52 1.96 1.89
CA TYR A 34 -2.28 2.64 2.94
C TYR A 34 -1.69 4.02 3.26
N LEU A 35 -0.40 4.08 3.61
CA LEU A 35 0.28 5.30 4.06
C LEU A 35 0.42 6.34 2.95
N CYS A 36 0.46 5.94 1.68
CA CYS A 36 0.52 6.88 0.55
C CYS A 36 -0.85 7.09 -0.13
N ARG A 37 -1.91 6.44 0.34
CA ARG A 37 -3.27 6.50 -0.25
C ARG A 37 -3.27 6.13 -1.74
N LEU A 38 -2.53 5.08 -2.09
CA LEU A 38 -2.33 4.62 -3.46
C LEU A 38 -3.21 3.41 -3.78
N ARG A 39 -3.65 3.33 -5.04
CA ARG A 39 -4.24 2.10 -5.59
C ARG A 39 -3.14 1.05 -5.72
N GLY A 40 -3.49 -0.23 -5.62
CA GLY A 40 -2.49 -1.30 -5.73
C GLY A 40 -1.60 -1.23 -6.97
N ILE A 41 -2.14 -0.78 -8.12
CA ILE A 41 -1.35 -0.59 -9.34
C ILE A 41 -0.37 0.59 -9.25
N GLU A 42 -0.75 1.68 -8.56
CA GLU A 42 0.13 2.83 -8.32
C GLU A 42 1.28 2.37 -7.38
N THR A 43 0.94 1.67 -6.29
CA THR A 43 1.91 1.11 -5.34
C THR A 43 2.96 0.21 -6.00
N ILE A 44 2.55 -0.78 -6.81
CA ILE A 44 3.51 -1.72 -7.42
C ILE A 44 4.31 -1.13 -8.59
N THR A 45 3.98 0.09 -9.02
CA THR A 45 4.73 0.77 -10.08
C THR A 45 5.61 1.90 -9.56
N LEU A 46 5.72 2.06 -8.23
CA LEU A 46 6.74 2.90 -7.61
C LEU A 46 8.14 2.31 -7.86
N THR A 47 9.10 3.22 -8.01
CA THR A 47 10.50 2.93 -8.35
C THR A 47 11.42 3.81 -7.51
N ASP A 48 12.72 3.52 -7.52
CA ASP A 48 13.70 4.36 -6.82
C ASP A 48 13.64 5.84 -7.23
N ALA A 49 13.20 6.16 -8.45
CA ALA A 49 13.05 7.55 -8.90
C ALA A 49 11.94 8.34 -8.17
N HIS A 50 11.07 7.65 -7.42
CA HIS A 50 10.02 8.27 -6.62
C HIS A 50 10.48 8.58 -5.18
N GLU A 51 11.67 8.11 -4.78
CA GLU A 51 12.25 8.45 -3.49
C GLU A 51 12.84 9.87 -3.54
N LEU A 52 12.31 10.78 -2.72
CA LEU A 52 12.82 12.13 -2.56
C LEU A 52 13.35 12.34 -1.13
N PRO A 53 14.21 13.37 -0.89
CA PRO A 53 14.67 13.67 0.46
C PRO A 53 13.53 13.91 1.46
N GLU A 54 12.44 14.55 1.02
CA GLU A 54 11.32 14.93 1.88
C GLU A 54 10.26 13.82 2.01
N GLY A 55 10.19 12.89 1.06
CA GLY A 55 9.14 11.87 1.04
C GLY A 55 9.11 11.00 -0.22
N ILE A 56 7.96 10.38 -0.48
CA ILE A 56 7.70 9.61 -1.70
C ILE A 56 6.85 10.44 -2.64
N MET A 57 7.33 10.67 -3.86
CA MET A 57 6.52 11.22 -4.95
C MET A 57 5.56 10.15 -5.45
N THR A 58 4.26 10.39 -5.36
CA THR A 58 3.25 9.45 -5.87
C THR A 58 3.22 9.44 -7.41
N ASN A 59 2.74 8.34 -7.99
CA ASN A 59 2.67 8.08 -9.44
C ASN A 59 1.24 7.71 -9.86
N ARG A 60 0.32 8.60 -9.51
CA ARG A 60 -1.11 8.36 -9.58
C ARG A 60 -1.61 8.30 -11.01
N ARG A 61 -2.68 7.54 -11.18
CA ARG A 61 -3.36 7.35 -12.47
C ARG A 61 -4.65 8.18 -12.51
N LYS A 62 -5.52 7.89 -13.47
CA LYS A 62 -6.77 8.61 -13.77
C LYS A 62 -7.50 9.12 -12.53
N GLY A 63 -7.87 10.40 -12.56
CA GLY A 63 -8.69 11.07 -11.54
C GLY A 63 -7.95 11.56 -10.30
N SER A 64 -6.62 11.36 -10.21
CA SER A 64 -5.81 11.90 -9.12
C SER A 64 -4.61 12.72 -9.62
N ARG A 65 -4.08 13.61 -8.79
CA ARG A 65 -2.83 14.37 -9.00
C ARG A 65 -1.75 13.80 -8.09
N ASP A 66 -0.51 13.82 -8.56
CA ASP A 66 0.63 13.44 -7.74
C ASP A 66 0.84 14.45 -6.62
N ASN A 67 1.35 13.93 -5.50
CA ASN A 67 1.81 14.67 -4.35
C ASN A 67 3.02 13.96 -3.72
N ILE A 68 3.72 14.67 -2.84
CA ILE A 68 4.81 14.12 -2.05
C ILE A 68 4.27 13.74 -0.67
N VAL A 69 4.29 12.44 -0.36
CA VAL A 69 3.93 11.93 0.96
C VAL A 69 5.18 12.00 1.83
N ARG A 70 5.18 12.90 2.82
CA ARG A 70 6.34 13.14 3.69
C ARG A 70 6.76 11.88 4.44
N TRP A 71 8.06 11.76 4.67
CA TRP A 71 8.60 10.66 5.49
C TRP A 71 8.02 10.69 6.90
N THR A 72 7.60 9.51 7.34
CA THR A 72 7.39 9.18 8.75
C THR A 72 8.27 7.97 9.07
N PRO A 73 8.60 7.71 10.36
CA PRO A 73 9.37 6.51 10.72
C PRO A 73 8.75 5.22 10.16
N ARG A 74 7.41 5.10 10.24
CA ARG A 74 6.66 3.96 9.70
C ARG A 74 6.78 3.84 8.18
N LEU A 75 6.61 4.95 7.43
CA LEU A 75 6.72 4.93 5.97
C LEU A 75 8.14 4.61 5.51
N ARG A 76 9.15 5.18 6.19
CA ARG A 76 10.56 4.92 5.90
C ARG A 76 10.91 3.45 6.14
N ALA A 77 10.43 2.86 7.24
CA ALA A 77 10.63 1.44 7.53
C ALA A 77 10.01 0.53 6.46
N ALA A 78 8.79 0.83 6.00
CA ALA A 78 8.14 0.07 4.94
C ALA A 78 8.91 0.19 3.60
N TRP A 79 9.38 1.38 3.26
CA TRP A 79 10.16 1.64 2.04
C TRP A 79 11.50 0.92 2.02
N GLU A 80 12.27 1.05 3.10
CA GLU A 80 13.58 0.39 3.21
C GLU A 80 13.43 -1.13 3.33
N GLY A 81 12.38 -1.62 4.02
CA GLY A 81 12.04 -3.04 4.03
C GLY A 81 11.74 -3.59 2.63
N ALA A 82 10.99 -2.86 1.81
CA ALA A 82 10.73 -3.23 0.42
C ALA A 82 12.03 -3.27 -0.41
N LYS A 83 12.92 -2.30 -0.25
CA LYS A 83 14.24 -2.26 -0.90
C LYS A 83 15.11 -3.44 -0.46
N ALA A 84 15.12 -3.79 0.82
CA ALA A 84 15.85 -4.92 1.35
C ALA A 84 15.31 -6.25 0.81
N TYR A 85 13.99 -6.43 0.78
CA TYR A 85 13.33 -7.59 0.16
C TYR A 85 13.73 -7.73 -1.32
N ARG A 86 13.63 -6.64 -2.08
CA ARG A 86 14.04 -6.61 -3.49
C ARG A 86 15.50 -7.01 -3.66
N ALA A 87 16.41 -6.44 -2.86
CA ALA A 87 17.83 -6.75 -2.91
C ALA A 87 18.09 -8.24 -2.64
N LYS A 88 17.43 -8.81 -1.62
CA LYS A 88 17.45 -10.26 -1.32
C LYS A 88 16.99 -11.09 -2.52
N VAL A 89 15.87 -10.73 -3.14
CA VAL A 89 15.34 -11.46 -4.31
C VAL A 89 16.30 -11.38 -5.48
N TRP A 90 16.78 -10.18 -5.84
CA TRP A 90 17.71 -9.98 -6.95
C TRP A 90 19.03 -10.73 -6.74
N ALA A 91 19.58 -10.72 -5.54
CA ALA A 91 20.76 -11.52 -5.21
C ALA A 91 20.49 -13.03 -5.40
N SER A 92 19.37 -13.54 -4.86
CA SER A 92 19.01 -14.96 -4.97
C SER A 92 18.77 -15.43 -6.41
N LYS A 93 18.38 -14.51 -7.30
CA LYS A 93 18.07 -14.79 -8.71
C LYS A 93 19.17 -14.35 -9.66
N SER A 94 20.31 -13.88 -9.16
CA SER A 94 21.38 -13.28 -9.97
C SER A 94 20.84 -12.25 -10.98
N THR A 95 19.85 -11.46 -10.56
CA THR A 95 19.22 -10.45 -11.42
C THR A 95 20.14 -9.26 -11.56
N VAL A 96 20.42 -8.87 -12.81
CA VAL A 96 21.15 -7.63 -13.10
C VAL A 96 20.33 -6.44 -12.62
N VAL A 97 20.91 -5.63 -11.74
CA VAL A 97 20.26 -4.43 -11.22
C VAL A 97 20.24 -3.35 -12.30
N PRO A 98 19.06 -2.83 -12.70
CA PRO A 98 19.00 -1.74 -13.67
C PRO A 98 19.76 -0.50 -13.20
N ILE A 99 20.60 0.09 -14.09
CA ILE A 99 21.34 1.32 -13.80
C ILE A 99 20.38 2.47 -13.51
N ARG A 100 19.31 2.58 -14.31
CA ARG A 100 18.38 3.69 -14.21
C ARG A 100 17.40 3.50 -13.05
N PRO A 101 17.22 4.50 -12.16
CA PRO A 101 16.34 4.39 -10.99
C PRO A 101 14.85 4.25 -11.36
N ASP A 102 14.42 4.82 -12.48
CA ASP A 102 13.06 4.70 -13.01
C ASP A 102 12.70 3.28 -13.47
N ARG A 103 13.69 2.38 -13.56
CA ARG A 103 13.51 0.95 -13.88
C ARG A 103 13.70 0.03 -12.69
N ARG A 104 14.01 0.57 -11.51
CA ARG A 104 14.18 -0.19 -10.27
C ARG A 104 12.89 -0.12 -9.45
N TYR A 105 11.93 -0.99 -9.77
CA TYR A 105 10.69 -1.12 -8.99
C TYR A 105 11.00 -1.39 -7.53
N ILE A 106 10.25 -0.77 -6.62
CA ILE A 106 10.42 -0.95 -5.18
C ILE A 106 9.80 -2.28 -4.75
N ILE A 107 8.65 -2.62 -5.32
CA ILE A 107 8.00 -3.91 -5.15
C ILE A 107 8.32 -4.79 -6.35
N VAL A 108 8.93 -5.94 -6.10
CA VAL A 108 9.20 -6.97 -7.12
C VAL A 108 8.44 -8.25 -6.79
N ALA A 109 8.11 -9.03 -7.82
CA ALA A 109 7.59 -10.38 -7.63
C ALA A 109 8.68 -11.31 -7.07
N SER A 110 8.30 -12.50 -6.60
CA SER A 110 9.23 -13.51 -6.06
C SER A 110 10.28 -14.01 -7.07
N HIS A 111 10.05 -13.79 -8.37
CA HIS A 111 11.02 -14.06 -9.43
C HIS A 111 11.92 -12.85 -9.76
N GLY A 112 11.83 -11.74 -9.03
CA GLY A 112 12.67 -10.54 -9.18
C GLY A 112 12.24 -9.52 -10.23
N GLY A 113 11.23 -9.84 -11.05
CA GLY A 113 10.69 -8.92 -12.05
C GLY A 113 9.55 -8.05 -11.52
N ALA A 114 9.03 -7.17 -12.37
CA ALA A 114 7.89 -6.31 -12.02
C ALA A 114 6.66 -7.14 -11.61
N LEU A 115 6.04 -6.76 -10.49
CA LEU A 115 4.82 -7.41 -10.03
C LEU A 115 3.63 -7.03 -10.92
N ARG A 116 2.91 -8.04 -11.42
CA ARG A 116 1.69 -7.82 -12.21
C ARG A 116 0.50 -7.55 -11.28
N LYS A 117 -0.41 -6.68 -11.72
CA LYS A 117 -1.64 -6.38 -10.96
C LYS A 117 -2.48 -7.63 -10.70
N SER A 118 -2.70 -8.47 -11.72
CA SER A 118 -3.47 -9.71 -11.55
C SER A 118 -2.85 -10.63 -10.50
N SER A 119 -1.52 -10.74 -10.47
CA SER A 119 -0.81 -11.52 -9.45
C SER A 119 -0.99 -10.94 -8.05
N LEU A 120 -0.95 -9.60 -7.91
CA LEU A 120 -1.24 -8.94 -6.65
C LEU A 120 -2.68 -9.19 -6.17
N ASP A 121 -3.66 -9.15 -7.08
CA ASP A 121 -5.05 -9.43 -6.72
C ASP A 121 -5.25 -10.85 -6.22
N THR A 122 -4.68 -11.82 -6.92
CA THR A 122 -4.72 -13.21 -6.48
C THR A 122 -4.06 -13.39 -5.11
N ALA A 123 -2.89 -12.75 -4.89
CA ALA A 123 -2.21 -12.79 -3.60
C ALA A 123 -3.06 -12.17 -2.49
N TRP A 124 -3.69 -11.01 -2.75
CA TRP A 124 -4.58 -10.34 -1.81
C TRP A 124 -5.79 -11.20 -1.43
N GLN A 125 -6.49 -11.76 -2.43
CA GLN A 125 -7.67 -12.58 -2.17
C GLN A 125 -7.31 -13.82 -1.34
N ARG A 126 -6.22 -14.52 -1.68
CA ARG A 126 -5.74 -15.66 -0.88
C ARG A 126 -5.38 -15.26 0.54
N PHE A 127 -4.67 -14.15 0.71
CA PHE A 127 -4.28 -13.64 2.03
C PHE A 127 -5.50 -13.30 2.90
N ILE A 128 -6.47 -12.56 2.34
CA ILE A 128 -7.68 -12.16 3.07
C ILE A 128 -8.56 -13.37 3.42
N THR A 129 -8.74 -14.32 2.49
CA THR A 129 -9.47 -15.55 2.79
C THR A 129 -8.79 -16.31 3.92
N SER A 130 -7.47 -16.47 3.87
CA SER A 130 -6.72 -17.16 4.92
C SER A 130 -6.76 -16.43 6.28
N ALA A 131 -6.80 -15.10 6.28
CA ALA A 131 -6.94 -14.29 7.49
C ALA A 131 -8.34 -14.39 8.13
N ILE A 132 -9.36 -14.75 7.35
CA ILE A 132 -10.69 -15.08 7.87
C ILE A 132 -10.69 -16.50 8.44
N GLU A 133 -10.12 -17.45 7.70
CA GLU A 133 -10.05 -18.87 8.10
C GLU A 133 -9.30 -19.10 9.43
N ASP A 134 -8.28 -18.29 9.71
CA ASP A 134 -7.52 -18.37 10.97
C ASP A 134 -8.01 -17.42 12.08
N GLY A 135 -9.09 -16.68 11.82
CA GLY A 135 -9.73 -15.79 12.79
C GLY A 135 -8.99 -14.47 13.04
N THR A 136 -7.96 -14.12 12.25
CA THR A 136 -7.31 -12.79 12.35
C THR A 136 -8.33 -11.67 12.12
N ILE A 137 -9.27 -11.88 11.19
CA ILE A 137 -10.41 -10.99 10.95
C ILE A 137 -11.69 -11.81 10.80
N MET A 138 -12.83 -11.17 11.09
CA MET A 138 -14.15 -11.73 10.82
C MET A 138 -14.55 -11.50 9.35
N ALA A 139 -15.51 -12.27 8.85
CA ALA A 139 -15.96 -12.17 7.45
C ALA A 139 -16.51 -10.77 7.12
N GLU A 140 -17.16 -10.11 8.08
CA GLU A 140 -17.72 -8.76 7.99
C GLU A 140 -16.63 -7.69 7.93
N GLN A 141 -15.43 -8.01 8.42
CA GLN A 141 -14.25 -7.13 8.38
C GLN A 141 -13.46 -7.28 7.07
N ARG A 142 -13.91 -8.14 6.14
CA ARG A 142 -13.28 -8.35 4.84
C ARG A 142 -13.28 -7.05 4.02
N PHE A 143 -12.14 -6.75 3.41
CA PHE A 143 -12.04 -5.64 2.44
C PHE A 143 -11.13 -5.98 1.25
N GLY A 144 -11.29 -5.23 0.18
CA GLY A 144 -10.51 -5.35 -1.04
C GLY A 144 -9.22 -4.52 -0.99
N LEU A 145 -8.26 -4.84 -1.85
CA LEU A 145 -7.01 -4.10 -1.96
C LEU A 145 -7.22 -2.59 -2.22
N HIS A 146 -8.29 -2.24 -2.93
CA HIS A 146 -8.66 -0.86 -3.18
C HIS A 146 -9.04 -0.09 -1.90
N ASP A 147 -9.55 -0.80 -0.88
CA ASP A 147 -9.95 -0.19 0.38
C ASP A 147 -8.75 0.24 1.23
N LEU A 148 -7.52 -0.18 0.92
CA LEU A 148 -6.31 0.40 1.51
C LEU A 148 -6.23 1.90 1.25
N LYS A 149 -6.51 2.31 0.00
CA LYS A 149 -6.57 3.72 -0.38
C LYS A 149 -7.68 4.44 0.38
N ARG A 150 -8.90 3.87 0.40
CA ARG A 150 -10.04 4.46 1.13
C ARG A 150 -9.71 4.64 2.60
N ARG A 151 -9.19 3.60 3.25
CA ARG A 151 -8.83 3.61 4.67
C ARG A 151 -7.75 4.66 4.95
N GLY A 152 -6.73 4.75 4.11
CA GLY A 152 -5.69 5.78 4.24
C GLY A 152 -6.24 7.21 4.08
N ILE A 153 -7.32 7.41 3.32
CA ILE A 153 -8.00 8.70 3.17
C ILE A 153 -8.85 9.00 4.41
N THR A 154 -9.67 8.03 4.84
CA THR A 154 -10.50 8.17 6.04
C THR A 154 -9.67 8.48 7.28
N ASP A 155 -8.53 7.81 7.45
CA ASP A 155 -7.64 7.93 8.61
C ASP A 155 -6.69 9.16 8.49
N THR A 156 -6.77 9.94 7.40
CA THR A 156 -6.03 11.21 7.29
C THR A 156 -6.63 12.24 8.23
N VAL A 157 -5.80 12.79 9.13
CA VAL A 157 -6.20 13.85 10.06
C VAL A 157 -6.46 15.14 9.29
N GLY A 158 -7.52 15.86 9.67
CA GLY A 158 -7.89 17.14 9.09
C GLY A 158 -9.34 17.17 8.62
N ASN A 159 -9.70 18.26 7.97
CA ASN A 159 -11.00 18.43 7.36
C ASN A 159 -11.06 17.74 5.98
N ARG A 160 -12.21 17.81 5.32
CA ARG A 160 -12.42 17.20 4.01
C ARG A 160 -11.46 17.73 2.93
N ALA A 161 -11.05 18.99 3.00
CA ALA A 161 -10.10 19.58 2.06
C ALA A 161 -8.68 19.01 2.27
N ASP A 162 -8.22 18.86 3.52
CA ASP A 162 -6.93 18.22 3.85
C ASP A 162 -6.88 16.78 3.31
N LYS A 163 -7.98 16.04 3.49
CA LYS A 163 -8.14 14.68 2.96
C LYS A 163 -8.14 14.66 1.43
N GLN A 164 -8.76 15.64 0.78
CA GLN A 164 -8.76 15.75 -0.68
C GLN A 164 -7.35 16.01 -1.21
N GLU A 165 -6.60 16.91 -0.59
CA GLU A 165 -5.20 17.20 -0.95
C GLU A 165 -4.30 15.98 -0.76
N ALA A 166 -4.40 15.30 0.39
CA ALA A 166 -3.63 14.09 0.68
C ALA A 166 -3.96 12.92 -0.28
N SER A 167 -5.22 12.84 -0.72
CA SER A 167 -5.72 11.82 -1.66
C SER A 167 -5.59 12.20 -3.14
N GLY A 168 -5.14 13.43 -3.42
CA GLY A 168 -4.93 13.95 -4.77
C GLY A 168 -6.19 13.98 -5.64
N HIS A 169 -7.40 13.86 -5.10
CA HIS A 169 -8.62 13.84 -5.91
C HIS A 169 -8.87 15.21 -6.56
N ARG A 170 -9.09 15.21 -7.88
CA ARG A 170 -9.30 16.44 -8.65
C ARG A 170 -10.65 17.11 -8.36
N ASP A 171 -11.64 16.31 -8.01
CA ASP A 171 -13.02 16.75 -7.78
C ASP A 171 -13.44 16.36 -6.36
N GLY A 172 -14.05 17.30 -5.63
CA GLY A 172 -14.56 17.09 -4.29
C GLY A 172 -15.72 16.09 -4.22
N ALA A 173 -16.45 15.89 -5.32
CA ALA A 173 -17.50 14.86 -5.40
C ALA A 173 -16.93 13.43 -5.31
N MET A 174 -15.67 13.22 -5.71
CA MET A 174 -15.02 11.92 -5.52
C MET A 174 -14.79 11.59 -4.04
N MET A 175 -14.75 12.59 -3.14
CA MET A 175 -14.52 12.34 -1.72
C MET A 175 -15.68 11.58 -1.05
N ASP A 176 -16.91 11.65 -1.56
CA ASP A 176 -18.05 10.89 -1.01
C ASP A 176 -17.90 9.37 -1.16
N VAL A 177 -17.09 8.92 -2.13
CA VAL A 177 -16.83 7.49 -2.36
C VAL A 177 -15.63 6.97 -1.53
N TYR A 178 -14.77 7.87 -1.04
CA TYR A 178 -13.48 7.50 -0.44
C TYR A 178 -13.31 7.93 1.01
N ASP A 179 -13.90 9.05 1.43
CA ASP A 179 -13.89 9.49 2.82
C ASP A 179 -15.18 9.02 3.51
N LEU A 180 -15.03 8.00 4.34
CA LEU A 180 -16.14 7.42 5.10
C LEU A 180 -16.24 8.01 6.51
N SER A 181 -15.52 9.09 6.80
CA SER A 181 -15.60 9.74 8.10
C SER A 181 -16.92 10.50 8.27
N LEU A 182 -17.43 10.48 9.50
CA LEU A 182 -18.56 11.33 9.90
C LEU A 182 -18.00 12.65 10.45
N PRO A 183 -18.35 13.81 9.86
CA PRO A 183 -17.86 15.08 10.35
C PRO A 183 -18.51 15.41 11.71
N LEU A 184 -17.67 15.72 12.70
CA LEU A 184 -18.14 16.35 13.93
C LEU A 184 -18.37 17.84 13.64
N VAL A 185 -19.61 18.30 13.83
CA VAL A 185 -20.01 19.70 13.63
C VAL A 185 -20.52 20.28 14.93
N ASN A 186 -20.22 21.57 15.15
CA ASN A 186 -20.77 22.27 16.31
C ASN A 186 -22.27 22.47 16.14
N ALA A 187 -23.01 22.42 17.25
CA ALA A 187 -24.42 22.81 17.26
C ALA A 187 -24.58 24.28 16.82
N SER A 188 -25.68 24.58 16.14
CA SER A 188 -26.02 25.96 15.79
C SER A 188 -26.12 26.80 17.06
N ARG A 189 -25.48 27.98 17.08
CA ARG A 189 -25.73 28.94 18.16
C ARG A 189 -27.16 29.47 18.01
N THR A 190 -27.97 29.35 19.04
CA THR A 190 -29.22 30.12 19.21
C THR A 190 -28.88 31.59 19.40
#